data_AF-A0A173Y7S4-F1
#
_entry.id   AF-A0A173Y7S4-F1
#
_cell.length_a   1.000
_cell.length_b   1.000
_cell.length_c   1.000
_cell.angle_alpha   90.00
_cell.angle_beta   90.00
_cell.angle_gamma   90.00
#
_symmetry.space_group_name_H-M   'P 1'
#
loop_
_entity.id
_entity.type
_entity.pdbx_description
1 polymer ?
#
loop_
_entity_poly.entity_id
_entity_poly.type
_entity_poly.pdbx_seq_one_letter_code
_entity_poly.pdbx_strand_id
1 'polypeptide(L)'
;MIKRKILFVIYIFSLLINYDFYVNAYYEPGEEIIENNKPEYRSIDDLLKELKEERKLINQQKLDEINQKKLQEQNENGESQDEIHTQEPTKPKKDTDNENIPKLIVRLRGKHSPKYLCSYDFIISDDNKEIELTKEIINNYNLLIKKPSLKVRPGEIINFEFVPNCKSLKAHIWDEENETLKEVKVKRGCIEVPDLDKKIVIVITGNFSNGYIKYGIVLDIRK
;
A
#
# COMPACT_ATOMS: atom_id res chain seq x y z
N MET A 1 -34.64 36.50 -33.44
CA MET A 1 -33.58 35.62 -32.86
C MET A 1 -34.01 34.17 -32.64
N ILE A 2 -35.23 33.89 -32.18
CA ILE A 2 -35.69 32.53 -31.79
C ILE A 2 -35.66 31.50 -32.94
N LYS A 3 -36.05 31.90 -34.16
CA LYS A 3 -36.05 31.00 -35.34
C LYS A 3 -34.65 30.49 -35.73
N ARG A 4 -33.59 31.31 -35.54
CA ARG A 4 -32.20 30.88 -35.82
C ARG A 4 -31.68 29.87 -34.80
N LYS A 5 -32.10 29.96 -33.53
CA LYS A 5 -31.73 28.99 -32.49
C LYS A 5 -32.36 27.62 -32.74
N ILE A 6 -33.62 27.59 -33.16
CA ILE A 6 -34.33 26.35 -33.50
C ILE A 6 -33.67 25.66 -34.71
N LEU A 7 -33.29 26.44 -35.73
CA LEU A 7 -32.58 25.90 -36.90
C LEU A 7 -31.23 25.27 -36.51
N PHE A 8 -30.51 25.89 -35.57
CA PHE A 8 -29.23 25.40 -35.08
C PHE A 8 -29.37 24.09 -34.28
N VAL A 9 -30.44 23.98 -33.48
CA VAL A 9 -30.73 22.75 -32.72
C VAL A 9 -31.12 21.59 -33.66
N ILE A 10 -31.93 21.87 -34.70
CA ILE A 10 -32.28 20.85 -35.70
C ILE A 10 -31.05 20.40 -36.48
N TYR A 11 -30.14 21.33 -36.81
CA TYR A 11 -28.88 21.00 -37.50
C TYR A 11 -27.97 20.09 -36.65
N ILE A 12 -27.82 20.38 -35.36
CA ILE A 12 -27.06 19.52 -34.43
C ILE A 12 -27.72 18.13 -34.30
N PHE A 13 -29.04 18.06 -34.20
CA PHE A 13 -29.75 16.78 -34.14
C PHE A 13 -29.60 15.97 -35.43
N SER A 14 -29.59 16.62 -36.60
CA SER A 14 -29.37 15.93 -37.89
C SER A 14 -27.95 15.38 -38.06
N LEU A 15 -26.95 15.99 -37.41
CA LEU A 15 -25.58 15.45 -37.35
C LEU A 15 -25.47 14.20 -36.47
N LEU A 16 -26.31 14.06 -35.45
CA LEU A 16 -26.30 12.91 -34.53
C LEU A 16 -27.01 11.67 -35.11
N ILE A 17 -27.99 11.86 -36.01
CA ILE A 17 -28.81 10.75 -36.56
C ILE A 17 -28.08 9.96 -37.66
N ASN A 18 -27.02 10.52 -38.27
CA ASN A 18 -26.21 9.84 -39.30
C ASN A 18 -24.98 9.09 -38.76
N TYR A 19 -24.81 9.01 -37.43
CA TYR A 19 -23.83 8.09 -36.87
C TYR A 19 -24.49 6.72 -36.67
N ASP A 20 -24.40 5.88 -37.70
CA ASP A 20 -24.43 4.44 -37.47
C ASP A 20 -23.22 4.10 -36.58
N PHE A 21 -23.43 4.08 -35.26
CA PHE A 21 -22.51 3.42 -34.34
C PHE A 21 -22.63 1.91 -34.58
N TYR A 22 -21.99 1.44 -35.66
CA TYR A 22 -21.62 0.04 -35.81
C TYR A 22 -20.53 -0.24 -34.76
N VAL A 23 -20.94 -0.60 -33.55
CA VAL A 23 -20.06 -1.30 -32.62
C VAL A 23 -19.96 -2.73 -33.15
N ASN A 24 -18.99 -2.96 -34.03
CA ASN A 24 -18.69 -4.29 -34.55
C ASN A 24 -18.02 -5.08 -33.42
N ALA A 25 -18.83 -5.71 -32.56
CA ALA A 25 -18.35 -6.43 -31.38
C ALA A 25 -17.59 -7.74 -31.72
N TYR A 26 -17.57 -8.16 -32.99
CA TYR A 26 -16.81 -9.31 -33.45
C TYR A 26 -16.36 -9.09 -34.89
N TYR A 27 -15.16 -8.55 -35.08
CA TYR A 27 -14.42 -8.74 -36.34
C TYR A 27 -13.54 -9.97 -36.15
N GLU A 28 -14.01 -11.13 -36.58
CA GLU A 28 -13.11 -12.25 -36.85
C GLU A 28 -12.35 -11.89 -38.13
N PRO A 29 -11.02 -11.67 -38.08
CA PRO A 29 -10.27 -11.44 -39.29
C PRO A 29 -10.31 -12.71 -40.13
N GLY A 30 -10.84 -12.61 -41.35
CA GLY A 30 -10.75 -13.67 -42.34
C GLY A 30 -9.29 -14.06 -42.57
N GLU A 31 -9.03 -15.36 -42.62
CA GLU A 31 -7.72 -15.92 -42.91
C GLU A 31 -7.31 -15.61 -44.35
N GLU A 32 -6.67 -14.48 -44.57
CA GLU A 32 -5.77 -14.28 -45.71
C GLU A 32 -4.39 -13.93 -45.19
N ILE A 33 -3.54 -14.96 -45.15
CA ILE A 33 -2.13 -14.86 -44.80
C ILE A 33 -1.41 -14.18 -45.98
N ILE A 34 -1.16 -12.88 -45.87
CA ILE A 34 -0.08 -12.22 -46.61
C ILE A 34 1.17 -12.36 -45.73
N GLU A 35 1.85 -13.50 -45.87
CA GLU A 35 3.26 -13.65 -45.48
C GLU A 35 4.06 -12.60 -46.26
N ASN A 36 4.59 -11.59 -45.57
CA ASN A 36 5.83 -10.84 -45.88
C ASN A 36 5.89 -9.40 -45.37
N ASN A 37 5.27 -9.06 -44.23
CA ASN A 37 5.59 -7.83 -43.49
C ASN A 37 5.25 -7.98 -42.00
N LYS A 38 5.90 -8.93 -41.30
CA LYS A 38 5.91 -8.90 -39.83
C LYS A 38 6.85 -7.76 -39.39
N PRO A 39 6.37 -6.70 -38.72
CA PRO A 39 7.28 -5.79 -38.04
C PRO A 39 8.10 -6.60 -37.03
N GLU A 40 9.41 -6.49 -37.12
CA GLU A 40 10.34 -7.15 -36.21
C GLU A 40 10.23 -6.48 -34.84
N TYR A 41 9.39 -7.03 -33.96
CA TYR A 41 9.26 -6.55 -32.59
C TYR A 41 10.51 -6.96 -31.80
N ARG A 42 11.12 -6.02 -31.09
CA ARG A 42 12.18 -6.32 -30.11
C ARG A 42 11.64 -7.34 -29.11
N SER A 43 12.46 -8.34 -28.78
CA SER A 43 12.05 -9.35 -27.81
C SER A 43 11.85 -8.73 -26.43
N ILE A 44 10.95 -9.31 -25.62
CA ILE A 44 10.69 -8.85 -24.25
C ILE A 44 12.00 -8.83 -23.43
N ASP A 45 12.89 -9.78 -23.69
CA ASP A 45 14.17 -9.89 -23.01
C ASP A 45 15.13 -8.75 -23.36
N ASP A 46 15.13 -8.29 -24.61
CA ASP A 46 15.93 -7.15 -25.06
C ASP A 46 15.44 -5.86 -24.39
N LEU A 47 14.12 -5.65 -24.34
CA LEU A 47 13.51 -4.51 -23.67
C LEU A 47 13.81 -4.52 -22.15
N LEU A 48 13.79 -5.69 -21.53
CA LEU A 48 14.10 -5.84 -20.11
C LEU A 48 15.58 -5.56 -19.81
N LYS A 49 16.47 -5.91 -20.74
CA LYS A 49 17.91 -5.63 -20.65
C LYS A 49 18.18 -4.13 -20.82
N GLU A 50 17.57 -3.49 -21.81
CA GLU A 50 17.67 -2.05 -22.06
C GLU A 50 17.19 -1.23 -20.85
N LEU A 51 16.02 -1.55 -20.29
CA LEU A 51 15.51 -0.89 -19.08
C LEU A 51 16.41 -1.07 -17.84
N LYS A 52 17.10 -2.22 -17.72
CA LYS A 52 18.07 -2.45 -16.65
C LYS A 52 19.32 -1.61 -16.83
N GLU A 53 19.78 -1.44 -18.06
CA GLU A 53 20.94 -0.62 -18.41
C GLU A 53 20.64 0.88 -18.23
N GLU A 54 19.48 1.36 -18.69
CA GLU A 54 19.01 2.72 -18.44
C GLU A 54 18.90 3.02 -16.95
N ARG A 55 18.33 2.09 -16.16
CA ARG A 55 18.23 2.25 -14.70
C ARG A 55 19.61 2.34 -14.04
N LYS A 56 20.60 1.60 -14.52
CA LYS A 56 21.99 1.70 -14.02
C LYS A 56 22.58 3.07 -14.33
N LEU A 57 22.38 3.56 -15.56
CA LEU A 57 22.89 4.86 -15.99
C LEU A 57 22.28 6.01 -15.17
N ILE A 58 20.95 6.00 -14.96
CA ILE A 58 20.24 6.99 -14.15
C ILE A 58 20.76 6.99 -12.70
N ASN A 59 20.99 5.80 -12.13
CA ASN A 59 21.52 5.69 -10.78
C ASN A 59 22.95 6.24 -10.68
N GLN A 60 23.77 6.02 -11.71
CA GLN A 60 25.13 6.54 -11.76
C GLN A 60 25.14 8.07 -11.89
N GLN A 61 24.31 8.63 -12.77
CA GLN A 61 24.15 10.08 -12.90
C GLN A 61 23.69 10.75 -11.59
N LYS A 62 22.70 10.16 -10.90
CA LYS A 62 22.25 10.67 -9.59
C LYS A 62 23.36 10.62 -8.53
N LEU A 63 24.20 9.58 -8.55
CA LEU A 63 25.32 9.46 -7.62
C LEU A 63 26.38 10.54 -7.91
N ASP A 64 26.67 10.79 -9.18
CA ASP A 64 27.62 11.82 -9.62
C ASP A 64 27.11 13.22 -9.26
N GLU A 65 25.81 13.51 -9.44
CA GLU A 65 25.18 14.76 -8.99
C GLU A 65 25.26 14.96 -7.48
N ILE A 66 25.03 13.90 -6.68
CA ILE A 66 25.17 13.96 -5.22
C ILE A 66 26.61 14.23 -4.82
N ASN A 67 27.58 13.58 -5.47
CA ASN A 67 29.00 13.79 -5.19
C ASN A 67 29.44 15.21 -5.58
N GLN A 68 28.96 15.74 -6.71
CA GLN A 68 29.21 17.12 -7.11
C GLN A 68 28.60 18.13 -6.14
N LYS A 69 27.37 17.90 -5.66
CA LYS A 69 26.75 18.76 -4.62
C LYS A 69 27.54 18.73 -3.32
N LYS A 70 28.00 17.55 -2.88
CA LYS A 70 28.85 17.42 -1.69
C LYS A 70 30.20 18.14 -1.85
N LEU A 71 30.82 18.04 -3.02
CA LEU A 71 32.05 18.77 -3.34
C LEU A 71 31.82 20.29 -3.37
N GLN A 72 30.68 20.75 -3.89
CA GLN A 72 30.30 22.18 -3.84
C GLN A 72 30.04 22.64 -2.41
N GLU A 73 29.30 21.87 -1.61
CA GLU A 73 29.04 22.14 -0.18
C GLU A 73 30.34 22.14 0.64
N GLN A 74 31.32 21.29 0.31
CA GLN A 74 32.65 21.29 0.93
C GLN A 74 33.53 22.47 0.50
N ASN A 75 33.42 22.92 -0.75
CA ASN A 75 34.16 24.08 -1.25
C ASN A 75 33.58 25.42 -0.74
N GLU A 76 32.28 25.47 -0.43
CA GLU A 76 31.62 26.66 0.15
C GLU A 76 31.81 26.78 1.67
N ASN A 77 31.97 25.65 2.39
CA ASN A 77 32.20 25.62 3.84
C ASN A 77 33.63 25.19 4.17
N GLY A 78 34.59 26.06 3.87
CA GLY A 78 36.01 25.84 4.15
C GLY A 78 36.29 25.40 5.60
N GLU A 79 37.01 24.27 5.68
CA GLU A 79 37.77 23.73 6.81
C GLU A 79 36.99 23.29 8.07
N SER A 80 36.86 21.97 8.28
CA SER A 80 37.68 21.27 9.31
C SER A 80 37.45 19.74 9.36
N GLN A 81 38.61 19.07 9.33
CA GLN A 81 39.00 17.78 9.93
C GLN A 81 38.54 16.44 9.33
N ASP A 82 39.59 15.71 8.92
CA ASP A 82 39.74 14.26 8.86
C ASP A 82 39.03 13.51 10.00
N GLU A 83 38.36 12.41 9.65
CA GLU A 83 38.65 11.12 10.26
C GLU A 83 38.11 9.98 9.38
N ILE A 84 39.03 9.14 8.93
CA ILE A 84 38.77 7.90 8.21
C ILE A 84 38.19 6.90 9.22
N HIS A 85 36.92 6.53 9.06
CA HIS A 85 36.41 5.28 9.64
C HIS A 85 35.82 4.40 8.54
N THR A 86 36.56 3.35 8.21
CA THR A 86 36.13 2.20 7.42
C THR A 86 34.85 1.61 8.03
N GLN A 87 33.70 1.76 7.36
CA GLN A 87 32.49 1.01 7.67
C GLN A 87 32.18 0.03 6.54
N GLU A 88 32.10 -1.24 6.93
CA GLU A 88 31.62 -2.40 6.19
C GLU A 88 30.33 -2.11 5.41
N PRO A 89 30.05 -2.85 4.31
CA PRO A 89 28.95 -2.55 3.40
C PRO A 89 27.60 -2.66 4.13
N THR A 90 27.07 -1.50 4.50
CA THR A 90 25.74 -1.39 5.11
C THR A 90 24.70 -1.73 4.06
N LYS A 91 23.89 -2.75 4.36
CA LYS A 91 22.71 -3.17 3.60
C LYS A 91 21.84 -1.95 3.21
N PRO A 92 21.13 -2.02 2.07
CA PRO A 92 20.45 -0.87 1.47
C PRO A 92 19.52 -0.18 2.46
N LYS A 93 19.72 1.13 2.63
CA LYS A 93 18.86 2.02 3.43
C LYS A 93 17.42 1.89 2.94
N LYS A 94 16.56 1.32 3.78
CA LYS A 94 15.10 1.43 3.67
C LYS A 94 14.70 2.85 4.03
N ASP A 95 13.71 3.36 3.31
CA ASP A 95 13.02 4.63 3.50
C ASP A 95 12.99 5.10 4.97
N THR A 96 13.71 6.18 5.27
CA THR A 96 13.88 6.76 6.61
C THR A 96 12.57 7.25 7.24
N ASP A 97 11.51 7.45 6.45
CA ASP A 97 10.20 7.90 6.96
C ASP A 97 9.39 6.77 7.65
N ASN A 98 9.75 5.51 7.42
CA ASN A 98 9.08 4.34 8.03
C ASN A 98 9.75 3.87 9.34
N GLU A 99 10.77 4.57 9.82
CA GLU A 99 11.57 4.11 10.96
C GLU A 99 10.91 4.40 12.32
N ASN A 100 10.08 5.45 12.41
CA ASN A 100 9.43 5.88 13.65
C ASN A 100 8.02 5.33 13.90
N ILE A 101 7.42 4.60 12.96
CA ILE A 101 6.07 4.04 13.14
C ILE A 101 6.16 2.66 13.81
N PRO A 102 5.51 2.45 14.98
CA PRO A 102 5.51 1.16 15.64
C PRO A 102 4.92 0.07 14.75
N LYS A 103 5.67 -1.01 14.52
CA LYS A 103 5.27 -2.11 13.63
C LYS A 103 4.51 -3.16 14.42
N LEU A 104 3.38 -3.62 13.90
CA LEU A 104 2.66 -4.77 14.44
C LEU A 104 3.15 -6.07 13.79
N ILE A 105 3.63 -6.98 14.62
CA ILE A 105 4.02 -8.35 14.29
C ILE A 105 2.86 -9.28 14.64
N VAL A 106 2.39 -10.05 13.65
CA VAL A 106 1.34 -11.05 13.83
C VAL A 106 1.94 -12.44 13.70
N ARG A 107 1.78 -13.27 14.74
CA ARG A 107 2.25 -14.66 14.75
C ARG A 107 1.08 -15.63 14.93
N LEU A 108 0.96 -16.58 14.00
CA LEU A 108 0.01 -17.69 14.07
C LEU A 108 0.80 -18.99 14.27
N ARG A 109 0.48 -19.77 15.30
CA ARG A 109 1.20 -21.02 15.64
C ARG A 109 2.73 -20.84 15.72
N GLY A 110 3.19 -19.68 16.21
CA GLY A 110 4.61 -19.33 16.32
C GLY A 110 5.30 -18.90 15.01
N LYS A 111 4.60 -18.91 13.87
CA LYS A 111 5.14 -18.44 12.58
C LYS A 111 4.79 -16.99 12.32
N HIS A 112 5.78 -16.20 11.91
CA HIS A 112 5.55 -14.83 11.48
C HIS A 112 4.79 -14.79 10.16
N SER A 113 3.72 -14.01 10.10
CA SER A 113 2.93 -13.85 8.89
C SER A 113 3.09 -12.43 8.35
N PRO A 114 4.00 -12.18 7.39
CA PRO A 114 4.23 -10.83 6.85
C PRO A 114 3.09 -10.33 5.96
N LYS A 115 2.08 -11.16 5.67
CA LYS A 115 1.11 -10.95 4.58
C LYS A 115 -0.15 -10.16 4.96
N TYR A 116 -0.36 -9.76 6.22
CA TYR A 116 -1.68 -9.29 6.67
C TYR A 116 -1.66 -8.04 7.55
N LEU A 117 -0.71 -7.14 7.32
CA LEU A 117 -0.79 -5.75 7.83
C LEU A 117 -1.79 -4.97 6.97
N CYS A 118 -3.06 -5.09 7.29
CA CYS A 118 -4.17 -4.45 6.58
C CYS A 118 -4.48 -3.09 7.21
N SER A 119 -3.75 -2.05 6.80
CA SER A 119 -4.01 -0.64 7.17
C SER A 119 -3.66 -0.28 8.61
N TYR A 120 -3.05 0.90 8.78
CA TYR A 120 -2.71 1.48 10.07
C TYR A 120 -3.17 2.94 10.12
N ASP A 121 -3.72 3.32 11.28
CA ASP A 121 -3.95 4.72 11.66
C ASP A 121 -3.03 4.98 12.84
N PHE A 122 -2.00 5.81 12.64
CA PHE A 122 -1.08 6.20 13.70
C PHE A 122 -1.36 7.64 14.10
N ILE A 123 -1.72 7.85 15.37
CA ILE A 123 -1.99 9.17 15.92
C ILE A 123 -0.91 9.44 16.96
N ILE A 124 0.00 10.37 16.63
CA ILE A 124 1.00 10.88 17.55
C ILE A 124 0.37 12.06 18.28
N SER A 125 0.31 11.96 19.61
CA SER A 125 -0.09 13.06 20.49
C SER A 125 1.20 13.59 21.13
N ASP A 126 1.70 14.71 20.64
CA ASP A 126 2.75 15.49 21.32
C ASP A 126 2.10 16.78 21.84
N ASP A 127 2.60 17.33 22.96
CA ASP A 127 1.89 18.27 23.85
C ASP A 127 1.29 19.54 23.20
N ASN A 128 1.54 19.80 21.91
CA ASN A 128 0.92 20.90 21.15
C ASN A 128 0.53 20.59 19.68
N LYS A 129 0.67 19.36 19.17
CA LYS A 129 0.29 18.97 17.80
C LYS A 129 -0.12 17.49 17.70
N GLU A 130 -1.31 17.22 17.17
CA GLU A 130 -1.70 15.88 16.70
C GLU A 130 -1.17 15.69 15.29
N ILE A 131 -0.27 14.71 15.10
CA ILE A 131 0.21 14.32 13.77
C ILE A 131 -0.45 12.98 13.46
N GLU A 132 -1.43 13.01 12.56
CA GLU A 132 -2.05 11.80 12.02
C GLU A 132 -1.20 11.29 10.85
N LEU A 133 -0.51 10.17 11.07
CA LEU A 133 0.19 9.42 10.03
C LEU A 133 -0.73 8.26 9.61
N THR A 134 -1.65 8.56 8.70
CA THR A 134 -2.59 7.58 8.15
C THR A 134 -2.01 6.97 6.88
N LYS A 135 -1.84 5.64 6.83
CA LYS A 135 -1.53 4.97 5.56
C LYS A 135 -2.79 4.67 4.77
N GLU A 136 -3.89 4.35 5.46
CA GLU A 136 -5.24 4.15 4.91
C GLU A 136 -6.26 4.25 6.06
N ILE A 137 -7.35 4.99 5.88
CA ILE A 137 -8.41 5.20 6.89
C ILE A 137 -8.97 3.86 7.41
N ILE A 138 -8.69 3.49 8.66
CA ILE A 138 -9.21 2.24 9.27
C ILE A 138 -10.72 2.31 9.53
N ASN A 139 -11.29 3.50 9.61
CA ASN A 139 -12.68 3.71 10.03
C ASN A 139 -13.74 3.14 9.05
N ASN A 140 -13.35 2.67 7.86
CA ASN A 140 -14.26 1.99 6.93
C ASN A 140 -14.08 0.46 6.98
N TYR A 141 -14.68 -0.18 7.98
CA TYR A 141 -14.60 -1.62 8.20
C TYR A 141 -15.16 -2.45 7.03
N ASN A 142 -16.17 -1.93 6.33
CA ASN A 142 -16.76 -2.53 5.12
C ASN A 142 -15.76 -2.63 3.96
N LEU A 143 -14.80 -1.71 3.87
CA LEU A 143 -13.71 -1.80 2.90
C LEU A 143 -12.59 -2.71 3.41
N LEU A 144 -12.30 -2.67 4.70
CA LEU A 144 -11.27 -3.52 5.30
C LEU A 144 -11.59 -5.00 5.12
N ILE A 145 -12.82 -5.45 5.35
CA ILE A 145 -13.19 -6.88 5.25
C ILE A 145 -12.96 -7.50 3.85
N LYS A 146 -12.89 -6.66 2.81
CA LYS A 146 -12.61 -7.06 1.41
C LYS A 146 -11.11 -7.27 1.13
N LYS A 147 -10.23 -6.84 2.04
CA LYS A 147 -8.77 -7.00 1.91
C LYS A 147 -8.32 -8.46 2.10
N PRO A 148 -7.08 -8.80 1.72
CA PRO A 148 -6.52 -10.12 1.97
C PRO A 148 -6.62 -10.50 3.45
N SER A 149 -7.08 -11.72 3.71
CA SER A 149 -7.42 -12.19 5.05
C SER A 149 -6.48 -13.28 5.54
N LEU A 150 -6.18 -13.27 6.83
CA LEU A 150 -5.46 -14.35 7.50
C LEU A 150 -6.43 -15.52 7.72
N LYS A 151 -6.16 -16.64 7.06
CA LYS A 151 -6.93 -17.88 7.23
C LYS A 151 -6.61 -18.53 8.56
N VAL A 152 -7.64 -18.74 9.38
CA VAL A 152 -7.52 -19.32 10.72
C VAL A 152 -8.68 -20.28 10.99
N ARG A 153 -8.53 -21.10 12.03
CA ARG A 153 -9.59 -21.98 12.56
C ARG A 153 -10.06 -21.48 13.93
N PRO A 154 -11.30 -21.78 14.33
CA PRO A 154 -11.77 -21.59 15.70
C PRO A 154 -10.80 -22.18 16.74
N GLY A 155 -10.62 -21.47 17.87
CA GLY A 155 -9.77 -21.91 18.97
C GLY A 155 -8.26 -21.76 18.75
N GLU A 156 -7.83 -21.29 17.58
CA GLU A 156 -6.42 -20.96 17.37
C GLU A 156 -5.99 -19.75 18.18
N ILE A 157 -4.72 -19.73 18.59
CA ILE A 157 -4.12 -18.60 19.30
C ILE A 157 -3.29 -17.77 18.33
N ILE A 158 -3.65 -16.49 18.21
CA ILE A 158 -2.89 -15.48 17.48
C ILE A 158 -2.18 -14.58 18.48
N ASN A 159 -0.89 -14.33 18.24
CA ASN A 159 -0.08 -13.42 19.04
C ASN A 159 0.19 -12.12 18.28
N PHE A 160 -0.07 -10.99 18.93
CA PHE A 160 0.13 -9.63 18.47
C PHE A 160 1.23 -8.97 19.30
N GLU A 161 2.29 -8.54 18.63
CA GLU A 161 3.46 -7.93 19.26
C GLU A 161 3.81 -6.63 18.54
N PHE A 162 3.92 -5.54 19.28
CA PHE A 162 4.37 -4.26 18.73
C PHE A 162 5.89 -4.12 18.85
N VAL A 163 6.51 -3.54 17.83
CA VAL A 163 7.92 -3.14 17.84
C VAL A 163 8.01 -1.65 17.49
N PRO A 164 8.39 -0.76 18.42
CA PRO A 164 8.75 -1.05 19.81
C PRO A 164 7.57 -1.55 20.66
N ASN A 165 7.85 -2.11 21.84
CA ASN A 165 6.82 -2.62 22.75
C ASN A 165 5.87 -1.50 23.21
N CYS A 166 4.57 -1.76 23.18
CA CYS A 166 3.55 -0.84 23.68
C CYS A 166 3.34 -0.97 25.20
N LYS A 167 2.86 0.10 25.86
CA LYS A 167 2.50 0.09 27.30
C LYS A 167 1.28 -0.78 27.58
N SER A 168 0.28 -0.72 26.70
CA SER A 168 -0.91 -1.55 26.77
C SER A 168 -1.44 -1.86 25.38
N LEU A 169 -2.05 -3.04 25.24
CA LEU A 169 -2.64 -3.53 24.00
C LEU A 169 -4.12 -3.82 24.24
N LYS A 170 -4.98 -3.30 23.36
CA LYS A 170 -6.41 -3.62 23.32
C LYS A 170 -6.77 -4.21 21.97
N ALA A 171 -7.78 -5.07 21.95
CA ALA A 171 -8.29 -5.67 20.72
C ALA A 171 -9.80 -5.58 20.68
N HIS A 172 -10.33 -5.28 19.51
CA HIS A 172 -11.77 -5.23 19.28
C HIS A 172 -12.11 -6.02 18.02
N ILE A 173 -13.26 -6.70 18.02
CA ILE A 173 -13.84 -7.29 16.82
C ILE A 173 -14.94 -6.34 16.35
N TRP A 174 -14.91 -5.99 15.07
CA TRP A 174 -16.01 -5.27 14.44
C TRP A 174 -17.18 -6.22 14.17
N ASP A 175 -18.35 -5.81 14.65
CA ASP A 175 -19.61 -6.49 14.42
C ASP A 175 -20.34 -5.82 13.26
N GLU A 176 -20.45 -6.53 12.14
CA GLU A 176 -21.11 -6.06 10.92
C GLU A 176 -22.61 -5.80 11.13
N GLU A 177 -23.28 -6.58 11.99
CA GLU A 177 -24.74 -6.47 12.19
C GLU A 177 -25.12 -5.22 12.98
N ASN A 178 -24.31 -4.86 13.97
CA ASN A 178 -24.58 -3.75 14.89
C ASN A 178 -23.70 -2.53 14.62
N GLU A 179 -22.83 -2.58 13.61
CA GLU A 179 -21.81 -1.57 13.27
C GLU A 179 -20.98 -1.10 14.48
N THR A 180 -20.70 -2.00 15.43
CA THR A 180 -20.03 -1.68 16.70
C THR A 180 -18.74 -2.47 16.89
N LEU A 181 -17.80 -1.91 17.66
CA LEU A 181 -16.59 -2.60 18.09
C LEU A 181 -16.82 -3.29 19.44
N LYS A 182 -16.68 -4.61 19.49
CA LYS A 182 -16.75 -5.41 20.71
C LYS A 182 -15.34 -5.71 21.22
N GLU A 183 -15.04 -5.33 22.46
CA GLU A 183 -13.74 -5.59 23.07
C GLU A 183 -13.53 -7.09 23.29
N VAL A 184 -12.33 -7.57 22.96
CA VAL A 184 -11.91 -8.95 23.14
C VAL A 184 -10.85 -9.03 24.22
N LYS A 185 -10.95 -10.04 25.08
CA LYS A 185 -9.98 -10.27 26.13
C LYS A 185 -8.62 -10.64 25.53
N VAL A 186 -7.65 -9.75 25.72
CA VAL A 186 -6.26 -9.98 25.34
C VAL A 186 -5.48 -10.45 26.57
N LYS A 187 -4.72 -11.54 26.43
CA LYS A 187 -3.78 -12.00 27.46
C LYS A 187 -2.36 -12.00 26.90
N ARG A 188 -1.51 -11.07 27.35
CA ARG A 188 -0.11 -10.93 26.90
C ARG A 188 0.02 -10.80 25.37
N GLY A 189 -0.86 -10.03 24.73
CA GLY A 189 -0.87 -9.88 23.27
C GLY A 189 -1.52 -11.05 22.52
N CYS A 190 -1.97 -12.10 23.20
CA CYS A 190 -2.64 -13.23 22.58
C CYS A 190 -4.15 -13.09 22.58
N ILE A 191 -4.78 -13.52 21.48
CA ILE A 191 -6.23 -13.65 21.30
C ILE A 191 -6.53 -15.07 20.83
N GLU A 192 -7.58 -15.65 21.40
CA GLU A 192 -8.18 -16.90 20.92
C GLU A 192 -9.20 -16.58 19.83
N VAL A 193 -9.08 -17.26 18.69
CA VAL A 193 -9.98 -17.06 17.54
C VAL A 193 -11.40 -17.53 17.94
N PRO A 194 -12.42 -16.67 17.80
CA PRO A 194 -13.78 -17.02 18.19
C PRO A 194 -14.34 -18.17 17.34
N ASP A 195 -15.26 -18.94 17.90
CA ASP A 195 -15.94 -20.02 17.19
C ASP A 195 -17.00 -19.48 16.23
N LEU A 196 -16.53 -19.03 15.08
CA LEU A 196 -17.32 -18.48 13.99
C LEU A 196 -16.91 -19.15 12.66
N ASP A 197 -17.77 -19.07 11.65
CA ASP A 197 -17.49 -19.52 10.28
C ASP A 197 -17.75 -18.36 9.30
N LYS A 198 -17.02 -17.26 9.51
CA LYS A 198 -17.12 -16.04 8.70
C LYS A 198 -15.82 -15.25 8.70
N LYS A 199 -15.72 -14.30 7.76
CA LYS A 199 -14.69 -13.26 7.80
C LYS A 199 -15.03 -12.23 8.88
N ILE A 200 -14.02 -11.76 9.60
CA ILE A 200 -14.16 -10.71 10.62
C ILE A 200 -13.01 -9.70 10.51
N VAL A 201 -13.24 -8.50 11.04
CA VAL A 201 -12.19 -7.48 11.19
C VAL A 201 -11.84 -7.36 12.68
N ILE A 202 -10.56 -7.49 12.98
CA ILE A 202 -9.98 -7.24 14.30
C ILE A 202 -9.22 -5.93 14.25
N VAL A 203 -9.49 -5.05 15.21
CA VAL A 203 -8.75 -3.80 15.41
C VAL A 203 -7.86 -3.95 16.63
N ILE A 204 -6.55 -3.94 16.42
CA ILE A 204 -5.53 -3.97 17.47
C ILE A 204 -5.07 -2.54 17.74
N THR A 205 -5.20 -2.10 18.99
CA THR A 205 -4.74 -0.77 19.44
C THR A 205 -3.55 -0.93 20.38
N GLY A 206 -2.41 -0.32 20.03
CA GLY A 206 -1.22 -0.23 20.88
C GLY A 206 -1.06 1.18 21.42
N ASN A 207 -1.01 1.32 22.74
CA ASN A 207 -0.76 2.62 23.40
C ASN A 207 0.73 2.79 23.73
N PHE A 208 1.26 3.96 23.38
CA PHE A 208 2.65 4.35 23.61
C PHE A 208 2.73 5.59 24.50
N SER A 209 3.94 6.03 24.82
CA SER A 209 4.14 7.27 25.60
C SER A 209 3.69 8.53 24.86
N ASN A 210 3.77 8.52 23.53
CA ASN A 210 3.57 9.66 22.64
C ASN A 210 2.34 9.50 21.73
N GLY A 211 1.36 8.69 22.12
CA GLY A 211 0.13 8.46 21.35
C GLY A 211 -0.28 7.00 21.28
N TYR A 212 -1.07 6.66 20.26
CA TYR A 212 -1.54 5.28 20.02
C TYR A 212 -1.55 4.96 18.54
N ILE A 213 -1.43 3.66 18.23
CA ILE A 213 -1.56 3.14 16.87
C ILE A 213 -2.70 2.13 16.81
N LYS A 214 -3.47 2.18 15.73
CA LYS A 214 -4.49 1.18 15.41
C LYS A 214 -4.07 0.42 14.17
N TYR A 215 -4.28 -0.90 14.19
CA TYR A 215 -4.09 -1.78 13.05
C TYR A 215 -5.37 -2.57 12.80
N GLY A 216 -5.83 -2.56 11.55
CA GLY A 216 -6.89 -3.43 11.07
C GLY A 216 -6.32 -4.77 10.61
N ILE A 217 -6.99 -5.87 10.97
CA ILE A 217 -6.59 -7.22 10.53
C ILE A 217 -7.85 -7.96 10.14
N VAL A 218 -7.88 -8.48 8.93
CA VAL A 218 -8.98 -9.33 8.46
C VAL A 218 -8.65 -10.78 8.75
N LEU A 219 -9.52 -11.46 9.48
CA LEU A 219 -9.46 -12.91 9.67
C LEU A 219 -10.51 -13.57 8.80
N ASP A 220 -10.17 -14.71 8.20
CA ASP A 220 -11.08 -15.61 7.49
C ASP A 220 -11.13 -16.91 8.29
N ILE A 221 -12.13 -16.99 9.18
CA ILE A 221 -12.30 -18.11 10.10
C ILE A 221 -13.09 -19.20 9.37
N ARG A 222 -12.50 -20.38 9.26
CA ARG A 222 -13.11 -21.54 8.59
C ARG A 222 -13.05 -22.76 9.51
N LYS A 223 -14.16 -23.48 9.61
CA LYS A 223 -14.22 -24.77 10.32
C LYS A 223 -13.53 -25.89 9.54
#